data_AF-A0A2G9PRP2-F1
#
_entry.id   AF-A0A2G9PRP2-F1
#
_cell.length_a   1.000
_cell.length_b   1.000
_cell.length_c   1.000
_cell.angle_alpha   90.00
_cell.angle_beta   90.00
_cell.angle_gamma   90.00
#
_symmetry.space_group_name_H-M   'P 1'
#
loop_
_entity.id
_entity.type
_entity.pdbx_description
1 polymer ?
#
loop_
_entity_poly.entity_id
_entity_poly.type
_entity_poly.pdbx_seq_one_letter_code
_entity_poly.pdbx_strand_id
1 'polypeptide(L)'
;MSVVGVDEAGRGPVLGPLVICAYAIDEAKLPALKKAGVRDSKLLTHEKRAALVPMLLKEGRAALEIITAEQITSLMRKKISLNEIEAQRGAE
;
A
#
# COMPACT_ATOMS: atom_id res chain seq x y z
N MET A 1 -9.95 -15.58 11.82
CA MET A 1 -10.58 -14.89 10.67
C MET A 1 -9.48 -14.07 10.01
N SER A 2 -9.46 -13.96 8.68
CA SER A 2 -8.51 -13.05 8.04
C SER A 2 -9.10 -11.65 7.94
N VAL A 3 -8.29 -10.66 8.24
CA VAL A 3 -8.60 -9.24 8.02
C VAL A 3 -7.69 -8.71 6.92
N VAL A 4 -8.21 -7.77 6.14
CA VAL A 4 -7.47 -7.11 5.06
C VAL A 4 -7.47 -5.61 5.30
N GLY A 5 -6.29 -5.01 5.25
CA GLY A 5 -6.11 -3.56 5.18
C GLY A 5 -5.66 -3.15 3.78
N VAL A 6 -6.14 -2.01 3.30
CA VAL A 6 -5.74 -1.42 2.02
C VAL A 6 -5.24 -0.01 2.29
N ASP A 7 -4.11 0.36 1.69
CA ASP A 7 -3.53 1.70 1.80
C ASP A 7 -2.71 2.02 0.54
N GLU A 8 -2.48 3.31 0.29
CA GLU A 8 -1.73 3.81 -0.87
C GLU A 8 -0.51 4.66 -0.49
N ALA A 9 0.47 4.71 -1.40
CA ALA A 9 1.63 5.57 -1.30
C ALA A 9 1.97 6.19 -2.66
N GLY A 10 2.41 7.45 -2.66
CA GLY A 10 2.81 8.14 -3.90
C GLY A 10 1.74 9.00 -4.55
N ARG A 11 0.59 9.20 -3.90
CA ARG A 11 -0.50 10.08 -4.39
C ARG A 11 -0.12 11.56 -4.50
N GLY A 12 0.67 12.07 -3.55
CA GLY A 12 1.01 13.49 -3.43
C GLY A 12 2.18 13.98 -4.29
N PRO A 13 3.29 13.22 -4.38
CA PRO A 13 4.43 13.60 -5.22
C PRO A 13 4.06 13.75 -6.70
N VAL A 14 4.69 14.71 -7.39
CA VAL A 14 4.51 14.93 -8.84
C VAL A 14 5.36 13.98 -9.71
N LEU A 15 6.21 13.17 -9.07
CA LEU A 15 7.12 12.21 -9.70
C LEU A 15 6.99 10.86 -9.00
N GLY A 16 7.21 9.79 -9.77
CA GLY A 16 7.16 8.42 -9.27
C GLY A 16 5.77 7.77 -9.44
N PRO A 17 5.67 6.48 -9.08
CA PRO A 17 4.42 5.74 -9.19
C PRO A 17 3.47 6.03 -8.03
N LEU A 18 2.19 5.74 -8.25
CA LEU A 18 1.24 5.45 -7.19
C LEU A 18 1.28 3.94 -6.91
N VAL A 19 1.39 3.56 -5.65
CA VAL A 19 1.40 2.17 -5.20
C VAL A 19 0.20 1.94 -4.29
N ILE A 20 -0.61 0.94 -4.61
CA ILE A 20 -1.72 0.48 -3.77
C ILE A 20 -1.32 -0.89 -3.20
N CYS A 21 -1.51 -1.09 -1.90
CA CYS A 21 -1.19 -2.33 -1.22
C CYS A 21 -2.41 -2.86 -0.48
N ALA A 22 -2.78 -4.10 -0.76
CA ALA A 22 -3.70 -4.87 0.07
C ALA A 22 -2.89 -5.87 0.91
N TYR A 23 -3.07 -5.85 2.22
CA TYR A 23 -2.37 -6.74 3.15
C TYR A 23 -3.37 -7.56 3.96
N ALA A 24 -3.30 -8.88 3.79
CA ALA A 24 -4.14 -9.85 4.49
C ALA A 24 -3.35 -10.54 5.62
N ILE A 25 -3.95 -10.63 6.79
CA ILE A 25 -3.37 -11.31 7.95
C ILE A 25 -4.45 -12.02 8.78
N ASP A 26 -4.09 -13.09 9.46
CA ASP A 26 -4.97 -13.66 10.50
C ASP A 26 -5.13 -12.63 11.65
N GLU A 27 -6.37 -12.36 12.02
CA GLU A 27 -6.73 -11.44 13.10
C GLU A 27 -6.01 -11.76 14.42
N ALA A 28 -5.78 -13.06 14.70
CA ALA A 28 -5.05 -13.50 15.89
C ALA A 28 -3.59 -13.02 15.92
N LYS A 29 -3.02 -12.63 14.77
CA LYS A 29 -1.65 -12.13 14.65
C LYS A 29 -1.55 -10.60 14.69
N LEU A 30 -2.66 -9.86 14.68
CA LEU A 30 -2.64 -8.40 14.80
C LEU A 30 -1.87 -7.87 16.02
N PRO A 31 -1.95 -8.49 17.22
CA PRO A 31 -1.15 -8.04 18.37
C PRO A 31 0.35 -8.10 18.12
N ALA A 32 0.83 -9.07 17.32
CA ALA A 32 2.25 -9.19 16.98
C ALA A 32 2.72 -8.01 16.12
N LEU A 33 1.90 -7.54 15.17
CA LEU A 33 2.20 -6.35 14.37
C LEU A 33 2.33 -5.10 15.25
N LYS A 34 1.38 -4.91 16.18
CA LYS A 34 1.41 -3.78 17.12
C LYS A 34 2.66 -3.82 18.00
N LYS A 35 3.03 -5.00 18.52
CA LYS A 35 4.24 -5.20 19.33
C LYS A 35 5.51 -4.93 18.53
N ALA A 36 5.53 -5.28 17.25
CA ALA A 36 6.63 -4.97 16.33
C ALA A 36 6.71 -3.47 15.97
N GLY A 37 5.72 -2.65 16.35
CA GLY A 37 5.73 -1.21 16.17
C GLY A 37 5.11 -0.74 14.85
N VAL A 38 4.41 -1.61 14.12
CA VAL A 38 3.65 -1.24 12.91
C VAL A 38 2.64 -0.15 13.27
N ARG A 39 2.68 0.95 12.52
CA ARG A 39 1.85 2.16 12.67
C ARG A 39 1.89 2.95 11.37
N ASP A 40 1.25 4.13 11.35
CA ASP A 40 1.32 5.07 10.24
C ASP A 40 2.77 5.24 9.74
N SER A 41 2.96 4.99 8.45
CA SER A 41 4.27 4.96 7.80
C SER A 41 5.00 6.31 7.88
N LYS A 42 4.26 7.42 8.00
CA LYS A 42 4.78 8.79 8.16
C LYS A 42 5.42 9.03 9.52
N LEU A 43 5.07 8.21 10.52
CA LEU A 43 5.66 8.25 11.86
C LEU A 43 6.91 7.36 12.00
N LEU A 44 7.32 6.70 10.93
CA LEU A 44 8.47 5.80 10.90
C LEU A 44 9.57 6.37 9.99
N THR A 45 10.83 6.16 10.34
CA THR A 45 11.94 6.43 9.43
C THR A 45 11.98 5.41 8.31
N HIS A 46 12.68 5.70 7.22
CA HIS A 46 12.84 4.77 6.11
C HIS A 46 13.43 3.43 6.56
N GLU A 47 14.46 3.47 7.40
CA GLU A 47 15.16 2.29 7.93
C GLU A 47 14.21 1.44 8.78
N LYS A 48 13.40 2.08 9.64
CA LYS A 48 12.41 1.39 10.46
C LYS A 48 11.34 0.72 9.61
N ARG A 49 10.86 1.36 8.54
CA ARG A 49 9.90 0.74 7.62
C ARG A 49 10.51 -0.46 6.90
N ALA A 50 11.72 -0.32 6.37
CA ALA A 50 12.42 -1.40 5.68
C ALA A 50 12.63 -2.62 6.60
N ALA A 51 12.97 -2.40 7.87
CA ALA A 51 13.14 -3.45 8.86
C ALA A 51 11.84 -4.22 9.20
N LEU A 52 10.66 -3.63 8.98
CA LEU A 52 9.37 -4.29 9.21
C LEU A 52 8.95 -5.22 8.07
N VAL A 53 9.44 -4.99 6.85
CA VAL A 53 9.00 -5.73 5.64
C VAL A 53 9.18 -7.25 5.78
N PRO A 54 10.34 -7.78 6.23
CA PRO A 54 10.51 -9.23 6.35
C PRO A 54 9.50 -9.87 7.33
N MET A 55 9.18 -9.15 8.42
CA MET A 55 8.21 -9.62 9.40
C MET A 55 6.79 -9.60 8.82
N LEU A 56 6.40 -8.54 8.11
CA LEU A 56 5.11 -8.45 7.43
C LEU A 56 4.93 -9.57 6.38
N LEU A 57 5.94 -9.83 5.56
CA LEU A 57 5.89 -10.89 4.55
C LEU A 57 5.86 -12.30 5.17
N LYS A 58 6.37 -12.46 6.39
CA LYS A 58 6.29 -13.73 7.14
C LYS A 58 4.91 -13.94 7.76
N GLU A 59 4.31 -12.89 8.30
CA GLU A 59 3.09 -13.01 9.11
C GLU A 59 1.80 -12.95 8.29
N GLY A 60 1.81 -12.31 7.12
CA GLY A 60 0.66 -12.16 6.23
C GLY A 60 1.02 -12.26 4.75
N ARG A 61 0.12 -11.74 3.90
CA ARG A 61 0.29 -11.71 2.44
C ARG A 61 -0.01 -10.32 1.93
N ALA A 62 0.82 -9.82 1.02
CA ALA A 62 0.62 -8.55 0.35
C ALA A 62 0.30 -8.77 -1.13
N ALA A 63 -0.64 -8.01 -1.66
CA ALA A 63 -0.82 -7.77 -3.08
C ALA A 63 -0.52 -6.29 -3.36
N LEU A 64 0.22 -6.03 -4.44
CA LEU A 64 0.65 -4.70 -4.83
C LEU A 64 0.16 -4.40 -6.23
N GLU A 65 -0.44 -3.22 -6.40
CA GLU A 65 -0.69 -2.62 -7.71
C GLU A 65 0.16 -1.37 -7.85
N ILE A 66 1.03 -1.35 -8.86
CA ILE A 66 1.99 -0.28 -9.11
C ILE A 66 1.59 0.43 -10.39
N ILE A 67 1.14 1.67 -10.25
CA ILE A 67 0.66 2.50 -11.35
C ILE A 67 1.73 3.55 -11.64
N THR A 68 2.45 3.38 -12.74
CA THR A 68 3.55 4.27 -13.11
C THR A 68 3.05 5.66 -13.47
N ALA A 69 3.92 6.68 -13.35
CA ALA A 69 3.61 8.03 -13.78
C ALA A 69 3.14 8.10 -15.25
N GLU A 70 3.68 7.23 -16.11
CA GLU A 70 3.26 7.11 -17.50
C GLU A 70 1.82 6.58 -17.63
N GLN A 71 1.47 5.53 -16.89
CA GLN A 71 0.11 4.99 -16.86
C GLN A 71 -0.87 6.02 -16.30
N ILE A 72 -0.54 6.70 -15.21
CA ILE A 72 -1.36 7.79 -14.64
C ILE A 72 -1.58 8.87 -15.69
N THR A 73 -0.52 9.32 -16.36
CA THR A 73 -0.60 10.35 -17.41
C THR A 73 -1.50 9.90 -18.56
N SER A 74 -1.37 8.65 -19.01
CA SER A 74 -2.18 8.07 -20.09
C SER A 74 -3.67 8.03 -19.73
N LEU A 75 -4.01 7.59 -18.52
CA LEU A 75 -5.39 7.50 -18.03
C LEU A 75 -6.01 8.88 -17.80
N MET A 76 -5.25 9.83 -17.22
CA MET A 76 -5.72 11.20 -17.01
C MET A 76 -5.96 11.94 -18.34
N ARG A 77 -5.17 11.67 -19.39
CA ARG A 77 -5.44 12.18 -20.75
C ARG A 77 -6.75 11.63 -21.33
N LYS A 78 -7.15 10.43 -20.93
CA LYS A 78 -8.47 9.82 -21.24
C LYS A 78 -9.59 10.31 -20.33
N LYS A 79 -9.37 11.37 -19.54
CA LYS A 79 -10.35 11.99 -18.63
C LYS A 79 -10.76 11.10 -17.44
N ILE A 80 -9.94 10.13 -17.08
CA ILE A 80 -10.11 9.35 -15.84
C ILE A 80 -9.37 10.09 -14.73
N SER A 81 -10.07 10.48 -13.67
CA SER A 81 -9.47 11.17 -12.52
C SER A 81 -8.60 10.24 -11.68
N LEU A 82 -7.67 10.80 -10.90
CA LEU A 82 -6.80 10.00 -10.03
C LEU A 82 -7.61 9.13 -9.04
N ASN A 83 -8.70 9.68 -8.50
CA ASN A 83 -9.60 8.94 -7.62
C ASN A 83 -10.25 7.74 -8.31
N GLU A 84 -10.63 7.87 -9.58
CA GLU A 84 -11.18 6.76 -10.37
C GLU A 84 -10.12 5.70 -10.67
N ILE A 85 -8.89 6.14 -10.96
CA ILE A 85 -7.75 5.22 -11.15
C ILE A 85 -7.52 4.40 -9.87
N GLU A 86 -7.48 5.04 -8.70
CA GLU A 86 -7.32 4.35 -7.41
C GLU A 86 -8.45 3.35 -7.15
N ALA A 87 -9.70 3.76 -7.37
CA ALA A 87 -10.86 2.91 -7.14
C ALA A 87 -10.90 1.68 -8.07
N GLN A 88 -10.52 1.85 -9.34
CA GLN A 88 -10.47 0.74 -10.30
C GLN A 88 -9.31 -0.21 -9.97
N ARG A 89 -8.12 0.34 -9.77
CA ARG A 89 -6.88 -0.41 -9.55
C ARG A 89 -6.80 -1.09 -8.20
N GLY A 90 -7.38 -0.49 -7.16
CA GLY A 90 -7.46 -1.10 -5.84
C GLY A 90 -8.48 -2.25 -5.73
N ALA A 91 -9.32 -2.43 -6.75
CA ALA A 91 -10.32 -3.51 -6.81
C ALA A 91 -9.91 -4.67 -7.73
N GLU A 92 -8.80 -4.55 -8.45
CA GLU A 92 -8.18 -5.60 -9.29
C GLU A 92 -7.37 -6.59 -8.42
#